data_AF-A0A7C2EJ46-F1
#
_entry.id   AF-A0A7C2EJ46-F1
#
_cell.length_a   1.000
_cell.length_b   1.000
_cell.length_c   1.000
_cell.angle_alpha   90.00
_cell.angle_beta   90.00
_cell.angle_gamma   90.00
#
_symmetry.space_group_name_H-M   'P 1'
#
loop_
_entity.id
_entity.type
_entity.pdbx_description
1 polymer ?
#
loop_
_entity_poly.entity_id
_entity_poly.type
_entity_poly.pdbx_seq_one_letter_code
_entity_poly.pdbx_strand_id
1 'polypeptide(L)' 'MIAYHGGRGHHEPVIRYGQMILQRDAYQEDVHCRVMEAYVQSGNRAAAIEQFDALRKMLRRELGVDPLPATIARYEALIK' A
#
# COMPACT_ATOMS: atom_id res chain seq x y z
N MET A 1 -22.57 -17.25 -0.96
CA MET A 1 -21.25 -17.76 -1.39
C MET A 1 -20.79 -16.95 -2.58
N ILE A 2 -19.81 -16.06 -2.40
CA ILE A 2 -19.27 -15.25 -3.48
C ILE A 2 -18.18 -16.10 -4.15
N ALA A 3 -18.56 -16.84 -5.19
CA ALA A 3 -17.62 -17.21 -6.22
C ALA A 3 -17.40 -15.97 -7.09
N TYR A 4 -16.16 -15.59 -7.38
CA TYR A 4 -15.77 -15.10 -8.71
C TYR A 4 -14.26 -14.84 -8.83
N HIS A 5 -13.73 -15.49 -9.88
CA HIS A 5 -12.53 -15.23 -10.65
C HIS A 5 -11.15 -15.58 -10.09
N GLY A 6 -10.39 -16.23 -10.97
CA GLY A 6 -8.96 -16.46 -10.87
C GLY A 6 -8.25 -15.68 -11.98
N GLY A 7 -6.94 -15.56 -11.81
CA GLY A 7 -5.96 -15.30 -12.87
C GLY A 7 -6.10 -13.96 -13.58
N ARG A 8 -5.32 -12.96 -13.14
CA ARG A 8 -4.97 -11.68 -13.80
C ARG A 8 -5.70 -10.38 -13.43
N GLY A 9 -6.44 -10.28 -12.33
CA GLY A 9 -7.15 -9.02 -12.01
C GLY A 9 -7.42 -8.71 -10.53
N HIS A 10 -6.80 -9.43 -9.59
CA HIS A 10 -7.20 -9.34 -8.17
C HIS A 10 -6.57 -8.18 -7.39
N HIS A 11 -5.73 -7.36 -8.03
CA HIS A 11 -5.03 -6.26 -7.35
C HIS A 11 -5.85 -4.97 -7.36
N GLU A 12 -6.63 -4.73 -8.40
CA GLU A 12 -7.47 -3.54 -8.56
C GLU A 12 -8.49 -3.36 -7.43
N PRO A 13 -9.23 -4.40 -6.99
CA PRO A 13 -10.08 -4.27 -5.81
C PRO A 13 -9.27 -4.01 -4.53
N VAL A 14 -8.08 -4.60 -4.37
CA VAL A 14 -7.24 -4.37 -3.18
C VAL A 14 -6.78 -2.91 -3.12
N ILE A 15 -6.36 -2.34 -4.24
CA ILE A 15 -5.98 -0.93 -4.35
C ILE A 15 -7.18 -0.05 -4.01
N ARG A 16 -8.36 -0.31 -4.61
CA ARG A 16 -9.58 0.48 -4.36
C ARG A 16 -10.00 0.43 -2.89
N TYR A 17 -10.16 -0.77 -2.32
CA TYR A 17 -10.58 -0.92 -0.93
C TYR A 17 -9.54 -0.36 0.04
N GLY A 18 -8.25 -0.58 -0.24
CA GLY A 18 -7.16 0.01 0.54
C GLY A 18 -7.22 1.53 0.54
N GLN A 19 -7.39 2.17 -0.62
CA GLN A 19 -7.55 3.62 -0.70
C GLN A 19 -8.79 4.12 0.06
N MET A 20 -9.92 3.41 0.03
CA MET A 20 -11.11 3.79 0.81
C MET A 20 -10.84 3.73 2.32
N ILE A 21 -10.08 2.74 2.79
CA ILE A 21 -9.68 2.65 4.20
C ILE A 21 -8.73 3.80 4.54
N LEU A 22 -7.74 4.09 3.69
CA LEU A 22 -6.79 5.19 3.90
C LEU A 22 -7.44 6.58 3.86
N GLN A 23 -8.53 6.76 3.13
CA GLN A 23 -9.33 7.98 3.19
C GLN A 23 -10.00 8.17 4.56
N ARG A 24 -10.30 7.08 5.25
CA ARG A 24 -10.90 7.11 6.59
C ARG A 24 -9.84 7.18 7.69
N ASP A 25 -8.74 6.46 7.50
CA ASP A 25 -7.63 6.36 8.43
C ASP A 25 -6.31 6.23 7.64
N ALA A 26 -5.70 7.38 7.36
CA ALA A 26 -4.49 7.47 6.56
C ALA A 26 -3.24 6.98 7.29
N TYR A 27 -3.32 6.72 8.60
CA TYR A 27 -2.17 6.27 9.41
C TYR A 27 -2.03 4.74 9.41
N GLN A 28 -2.89 4.00 8.71
CA GLN A 28 -2.82 2.54 8.65
C GLN A 28 -1.73 2.03 7.73
N GLU A 29 -0.52 1.91 8.26
CA GLU A 29 0.66 1.43 7.53
C GLU A 29 0.50 0.01 6.97
N ASP A 30 -0.24 -0.87 7.64
CA ASP A 30 -0.52 -2.23 7.12
C ASP A 30 -1.33 -2.18 5.80
N VAL A 31 -2.28 -1.25 5.70
CA VAL A 31 -3.09 -1.04 4.50
C VAL A 31 -2.24 -0.42 3.40
N HIS A 32 -1.37 0.54 3.73
CA HIS A 32 -0.37 1.06 2.80
C HIS A 32 0.49 -0.05 2.21
N CYS A 33 1.00 -0.99 3.03
CA CYS A 33 1.75 -2.14 2.54
C CYS A 33 0.94 -3.01 1.57
N ARG A 34 -0.33 -3.34 1.89
CA ARG A 34 -1.17 -4.17 1.02
C ARG A 34 -1.47 -3.51 -0.32
N VAL A 35 -1.65 -2.18 -0.33
CA VAL A 35 -1.83 -1.40 -1.56
C VAL A 35 -0.55 -1.39 -2.39
N MET A 36 0.62 -1.20 -1.77
CA MET A 36 1.92 -1.29 -2.45
C MET A 36 2.17 -2.67 -3.05
N GLU A 37 1.87 -3.72 -2.30
CA GLU A 37 1.99 -5.10 -2.74
C GLU A 37 1.08 -5.38 -3.94
N ALA A 38 -0.16 -4.89 -3.92
CA ALA A 38 -1.07 -4.99 -5.05
C ALA A 38 -0.55 -4.23 -6.28
N TYR A 39 0.04 -3.05 -6.11
CA TYR A 39 0.68 -2.31 -7.20
C TYR A 39 1.87 -3.08 -7.81
N VAL A 40 2.75 -3.64 -6.98
CA VAL A 40 3.89 -4.45 -7.45
C VAL A 40 3.41 -5.69 -8.20
N GLN A 41 2.44 -6.43 -7.65
CA GLN A 41 1.89 -7.61 -8.31
C GLN A 41 1.13 -7.25 -9.60
N SER A 42 0.59 -6.04 -9.72
CA SER A 42 0.01 -5.51 -10.96
C SER A 42 1.04 -5.05 -11.99
N GLY A 43 2.34 -5.16 -11.68
CA GLY A 43 3.45 -4.69 -12.52
C GLY A 43 3.71 -3.20 -12.42
N ASN A 44 2.99 -2.46 -11.56
CA ASN A 44 3.12 -1.02 -11.40
C ASN A 44 3.97 -0.67 -10.17
N ARG A 45 5.23 -1.06 -10.20
CA ARG A 45 6.19 -0.80 -9.11
C ARG A 45 6.40 0.69 -8.83
N ALA A 46 6.28 1.54 -9.85
CA ALA A 46 6.37 3.00 -9.68
C ALA A 46 5.29 3.52 -8.71
N ALA A 47 4.03 3.07 -8.88
CA ALA A 47 2.93 3.45 -7.98
C ALA A 47 3.15 2.98 -6.53
N ALA A 48 3.80 1.83 -6.32
CA ALA A 48 4.15 1.37 -4.98
C ALA A 48 5.18 2.29 -4.30
N ILE A 49 6.18 2.77 -5.05
CA ILE A 49 7.20 3.71 -4.55
C ILE A 49 6.56 5.06 -4.20
N GLU A 50 5.71 5.59 -5.09
CA GLU A 50 4.99 6.84 -4.85
C GLU A 50 4.09 6.76 -3.62
N GLN A 51 3.39 5.63 -3.43
CA GLN A 51 2.54 5.40 -2.25
C GLN A 51 3.35 5.42 -0.95
N PHE A 52 4.57 4.88 -0.96
CA PHE A 52 5.44 4.84 0.21
C PHE A 52 6.03 6.22 0.53
N ASP A 53 6.44 6.96 -0.49
CA ASP A 53 6.93 8.32 -0.34
C ASP A 53 5.83 9.26 0.19
N ALA A 54 4.59 9.10 -0.31
CA ALA A 54 3.43 9.83 0.18
C ALA A 54 3.13 9.53 1.67
N LEU A 55 3.14 8.24 2.06
CA LEU A 55 2.99 7.84 3.47
C LEU A 55 4.06 8.49 4.35
N ARG A 56 5.33 8.39 3.94
CA ARG A 56 6.46 8.95 4.70
C ARG A 56 6.35 10.46 4.84
N LYS A 57 5.99 11.18 3.78
CA LYS A 57 5.75 12.63 3.82
C LYS A 57 4.59 12.98 4.75
N MET A 58 3.51 12.20 4.71
CA MET A 58 2.34 12.42 5.56
C MET A 58 2.68 12.21 7.04
N LEU A 59 3.29 11.07 7.40
CA LEU A 59 3.71 10.78 8.77
C LEU A 59 4.68 11.84 9.30
N ARG A 60 5.64 12.25 8.48
CA ARG A 60 6.60 13.28 8.88
C ARG A 60 5.96 14.66 9.05
N ARG A 61 4.95 15.00 8.23
CA ARG A 61 4.25 16.28 8.31
C ARG A 61 3.29 16.34 9.50
N GLU A 62 2.52 15.28 9.72
CA GLU A 62 1.43 15.27 10.71
C GLU A 62 1.91 14.83 12.10
N LEU A 63 2.79 13.84 12.17
CA LEU A 63 3.26 13.23 13.42
C LEU A 63 4.74 13.53 13.71
N GLY A 64 5.50 14.03 12.72
CA GLY A 64 6.95 14.28 12.88
C GLY A 64 7.79 13.00 12.96
N VAL A 65 7.20 11.84 12.62
CA VAL A 65 7.85 10.53 12.69
C VAL A 65 8.05 9.93 11.30
N ASP A 66 9.05 9.07 11.17
CA ASP A 66 9.21 8.21 9.99
C ASP A 66 8.29 6.97 10.09
N PRO A 67 8.00 6.28 8.96
CA PRO A 67 7.26 5.02 8.94
C PRO A 67 7.88 3.98 9.88
N LEU A 68 7.06 3.07 10.41
CA LEU A 68 7.55 2.00 11.25
C LEU A 68 8.62 1.16 10.52
N PRO A 69 9.66 0.71 11.22
CA PRO A 69 10.70 -0.15 10.63
C PRO A 69 10.11 -1.42 9.98
N ALA A 70 9.01 -1.95 10.53
CA ALA A 70 8.29 -3.09 9.95
C ALA A 70 7.68 -2.77 8.58
N THR A 71 7.15 -1.55 8.40
CA THR A 71 6.60 -1.04 7.13
C THR A 71 7.70 -0.89 6.09
N ILE A 72 8.86 -0.34 6.50
CA ILE A 72 10.04 -0.18 5.65
C ILE A 72 10.56 -1.54 5.19
N ALA A 73 10.74 -2.50 6.11
CA ALA A 73 11.22 -3.84 5.79
C ALA A 73 10.28 -4.59 4.82
N ARG A 74 8.96 -4.44 5.00
CA ARG A 74 7.96 -4.99 4.07
C ARG A 74 8.06 -4.35 2.69
N TYR A 75 8.14 -3.02 2.64
CA TYR A 75 8.32 -2.30 1.39
C TYR A 75 9.61 -2.72 0.67
N GLU A 76 10.73 -2.76 1.36
CA GLU A 76 12.01 -3.23 0.80
C GLU A 76 11.91 -4.65 0.24
N ALA A 77 11.19 -5.56 0.92
CA ALA A 77 10.95 -6.91 0.42
C ALA A 77 10.10 -6.96 -0.85
N LEU A 78 9.18 -6.01 -1.05
CA LEU A 78 8.33 -5.92 -2.24
C LEU A 78 9.07 -5.39 -3.48
N ILE A 79 10.09 -4.56 -3.27
CA ILE A 79 10.89 -3.98 -4.36
C ILE A 79 12.27 -4.61 -4.53
N LYS A 80 12.61 -5.65 -3.77
CA LYS A 80 13.83 -6.42 -4.00
C LYS A 80 13.69 -7.30 -5.23
#